data_AF-A0AAE3ALA1-F1
#
_entry.id   AF-A0AAE3ALA1-F1
#
_cell.length_a   1.000
_cell.length_b   1.000
_cell.length_c   1.000
_cell.angle_alpha   90.00
_cell.angle_beta   90.00
_cell.angle_gamma   90.00
#
_symmetry.space_group_name_H-M   'P 1'
#
loop_
_entity.id
_entity.type
_entity.pdbx_description
1 polymer ?
#
loop_
_entity_poly.entity_id
_entity_poly.type
_entity_poly.pdbx_seq_one_letter_code
_entity_poly.pdbx_strand_id
1 'polypeptide(L)'
;MKEEQETQDCRATEFDYLLADPHMQMLKAALPYMPSSRQRFCSMLIQIQQIQRTRSLFQDGQLSTMELARSGNKTSSPIEMLQAIKPYASQREREFIEMLENLQIMMQAIS
;
A
#
# COMPACT_ATOMS: atom_id res chain seq x y z
N MET A 1 5.38 14.51 -29.27
CA MET A 1 5.59 14.83 -27.85
C MET A 1 5.04 13.66 -27.05
N LYS A 2 5.93 12.77 -26.58
CA LYS A 2 5.55 11.72 -25.61
C LYS A 2 6.02 12.26 -24.28
N GLU A 3 5.06 12.59 -23.42
CA GLU A 3 5.34 13.01 -22.05
C GLU A 3 6.14 11.89 -21.38
N GLU A 4 7.34 12.23 -20.92
CA GLU A 4 8.11 11.43 -19.99
C GLU A 4 7.27 11.33 -18.71
N GLN A 5 6.54 10.24 -18.56
CA GLN A 5 6.06 9.82 -17.26
C GLN A 5 7.32 9.52 -16.45
N GLU A 6 7.72 10.49 -15.61
CA GLU A 6 8.51 10.19 -14.42
C GLU A 6 7.76 9.07 -13.71
N THR A 7 8.23 7.84 -13.88
CA THR A 7 7.83 6.71 -13.05
C THR A 7 8.38 7.03 -11.68
N GLN A 8 7.64 7.83 -10.91
CA GLN A 8 7.76 7.84 -9.47
C GLN A 8 7.65 6.38 -9.06
N ASP A 9 8.75 5.82 -8.58
CA ASP A 9 8.90 4.41 -8.27
C ASP A 9 8.03 4.14 -7.02
N CYS A 10 6.72 4.00 -7.25
CA CYS A 10 5.74 3.72 -6.23
C CYS A 10 6.03 2.31 -5.70
N ARG A 11 6.79 2.26 -4.61
CA ARG A 11 7.14 1.03 -3.92
C ARG A 11 5.86 0.27 -3.54
N ALA A 12 5.84 -1.03 -3.80
CA ALA A 12 4.76 -1.89 -3.35
C ALA A 12 4.74 -1.99 -1.81
N THR A 13 3.56 -1.86 -1.23
CA THR A 13 3.33 -2.01 0.21
C THR A 13 3.13 -3.48 0.56
N GLU A 14 3.23 -3.83 1.86
CA GLU A 14 2.90 -5.17 2.34
C GLU A 14 1.47 -5.59 1.98
N PHE A 15 0.55 -4.63 1.98
CA PHE A 15 -0.82 -4.84 1.54
C PHE A 15 -0.91 -5.24 0.06
N ASP A 16 -0.09 -4.64 -0.82
CA ASP A 16 -0.02 -5.02 -2.23
C ASP A 16 0.49 -6.45 -2.42
N TYR A 17 1.44 -6.90 -1.59
CA TYR A 17 1.93 -8.27 -1.61
C TYR A 17 0.87 -9.28 -1.16
N LEU A 18 0.05 -8.92 -0.17
CA LEU A 18 -1.06 -9.78 0.29
C LEU A 18 -2.15 -9.95 -0.76
N LEU A 19 -2.38 -8.92 -1.58
CA LEU A 19 -3.32 -8.97 -2.70
C LEU A 19 -2.70 -9.52 -3.98
N ALA A 20 -1.38 -9.72 -4.01
CA ALA A 20 -0.67 -10.16 -5.20
C ALA A 20 -1.02 -11.61 -5.55
N ASP A 21 -1.18 -11.86 -6.85
CA ASP A 21 -1.46 -13.17 -7.41
C ASP A 21 -0.66 -13.36 -8.69
N PRO A 22 0.09 -14.45 -8.86
CA PRO A 22 0.92 -14.65 -10.04
C PRO A 22 0.13 -14.53 -11.36
N HIS A 23 -1.07 -15.11 -11.42
CA HIS A 23 -1.90 -15.05 -12.63
C HIS A 23 -2.43 -13.63 -12.87
N MET A 24 -2.83 -12.93 -11.81
CA MET A 24 -3.27 -11.54 -11.93
C MET A 24 -2.12 -10.62 -12.37
N GLN A 25 -0.89 -10.86 -11.93
CA GLN A 25 0.28 -10.11 -12.38
C GLN A 25 0.62 -10.41 -13.85
N MET A 26 0.46 -11.66 -14.31
CA MET A 26 0.56 -12.00 -15.73
C MET A 26 -0.48 -11.23 -16.57
N LEU A 27 -1.72 -11.15 -16.10
CA LEU A 27 -2.78 -10.39 -16.77
C LEU A 27 -2.50 -8.89 -16.79
N LYS A 28 -2.03 -8.31 -15.68
CA LYS A 28 -1.60 -6.90 -15.60
C LYS A 28 -0.47 -6.61 -16.58
N ALA A 29 0.54 -7.48 -16.64
CA ALA A 29 1.68 -7.34 -17.55
C ALA A 29 1.29 -7.46 -19.04
N ALA A 30 0.20 -8.16 -19.34
CA ALA A 30 -0.33 -8.27 -20.70
C ALA A 30 -1.11 -7.02 -21.15
N LEU A 31 -1.60 -6.17 -20.23
CA LEU A 31 -2.45 -5.01 -20.56
C LEU A 31 -1.84 -4.05 -21.59
N PRO A 32 -0.54 -3.67 -21.53
CA PRO A 32 0.05 -2.75 -22.50
C PRO A 32 0.04 -3.26 -23.95
N TYR A 33 -0.09 -4.57 -24.14
CA TYR A 33 -0.09 -5.22 -25.46
C TYR A 33 -1.51 -5.41 -26.02
N MET A 34 -2.55 -5.00 -25.29
CA MET A 34 -3.94 -5.11 -25.73
C MET A 34 -4.43 -3.83 -26.42
N PRO A 35 -5.33 -3.92 -27.41
CA PRO A 35 -6.02 -2.74 -27.95
C PRO A 35 -6.85 -2.04 -26.87
N SER A 36 -7.00 -0.72 -26.97
CA SER A 36 -7.57 0.12 -25.91
C SER A 36 -8.96 -0.31 -25.42
N SER A 37 -9.82 -0.85 -26.29
CA SER A 37 -11.15 -1.35 -25.89
C SER A 37 -11.05 -2.58 -24.98
N ARG A 38 -10.21 -3.56 -25.35
CA ARG A 38 -9.95 -4.78 -24.57
C ARG A 38 -9.16 -4.46 -23.31
N GLN A 39 -8.19 -3.56 -23.41
CA GLN A 39 -7.39 -3.12 -22.27
C GLN A 39 -8.27 -2.53 -21.16
N ARG A 40 -9.20 -1.62 -21.50
CA ARG A 40 -10.16 -1.02 -20.54
C ARG A 40 -11.04 -2.06 -19.86
N PHE A 41 -11.57 -2.99 -20.64
CA PHE A 41 -12.43 -4.05 -20.10
C PHE A 41 -11.64 -5.00 -19.19
N CYS A 42 -10.49 -5.49 -19.64
CA CYS A 42 -9.62 -6.35 -18.86
C CYS A 42 -9.10 -5.65 -17.59
N SER A 43 -8.72 -4.37 -17.66
CA SER A 43 -8.27 -3.61 -16.49
C SER A 43 -9.37 -3.50 -15.44
N MET A 44 -10.62 -3.30 -15.87
CA MET A 44 -11.76 -3.25 -14.96
C MET A 44 -12.00 -4.60 -14.28
N LEU A 45 -11.92 -5.71 -15.02
CA LEU A 45 -12.06 -7.06 -14.45
C LEU A 45 -10.96 -7.36 -13.43
N ILE A 46 -9.71 -7.03 -13.75
CA ILE A 46 -8.57 -7.17 -12.83
C ILE A 46 -8.79 -6.35 -11.55
N GLN A 47 -9.36 -5.14 -11.66
CA GLN A 47 -9.66 -4.32 -10.49
C GLN A 47 -10.78 -4.91 -9.64
N ILE A 48 -11.84 -5.45 -10.26
CA ILE A 48 -12.93 -6.13 -9.55
C ILE A 48 -12.39 -7.34 -8.76
N GLN A 49 -11.50 -8.13 -9.36
CA GLN A 49 -10.89 -9.28 -8.68
C GLN A 49 -10.03 -8.85 -7.49
N GLN A 50 -9.26 -7.76 -7.60
CA GLN A 50 -8.51 -7.20 -6.47
C GLN A 50 -9.43 -6.76 -5.33
N ILE A 51 -10.58 -6.13 -5.63
CA ILE A 51 -11.56 -5.74 -4.62
C ILE A 51 -12.16 -6.97 -3.94
N GLN A 52 -12.48 -8.02 -4.68
CA GLN A 52 -12.99 -9.27 -4.10
C GLN A 52 -11.97 -9.92 -3.18
N ARG A 53 -10.69 -10.00 -3.58
CA ARG A 53 -9.61 -10.51 -2.71
C ARG A 53 -9.44 -9.67 -1.46
N THR A 54 -9.48 -8.34 -1.59
CA THR A 54 -9.43 -7.43 -0.45
C THR A 54 -10.56 -7.76 0.53
N ARG A 55 -11.79 -7.89 0.04
CA ARG A 55 -12.93 -8.26 0.90
C ARG A 55 -12.73 -9.62 1.57
N SER A 56 -12.29 -10.64 0.85
CA SER A 56 -11.98 -11.96 1.42
C SER A 56 -10.94 -11.85 2.53
N LEU A 57 -9.87 -11.08 2.29
CA LEU A 57 -8.77 -10.91 3.23
C LEU A 57 -9.22 -10.31 4.58
N PHE A 58 -10.20 -9.39 4.54
CA PHE A 58 -10.83 -8.84 5.75
C PHE A 58 -11.92 -9.74 6.35
N GLN A 59 -12.65 -10.51 5.54
CA GLN A 59 -13.71 -11.43 6.00
C GLN A 59 -13.17 -12.70 6.64
N ASP A 60 -12.12 -13.28 6.05
CA ASP A 60 -11.44 -14.49 6.54
C ASP A 60 -10.59 -14.22 7.79
N GLY A 61 -10.59 -12.97 8.27
CA GLY A 61 -9.78 -12.53 9.39
C GLY A 61 -8.28 -12.67 9.12
N GLN A 62 -7.82 -12.88 7.89
CA GLN A 62 -6.39 -13.04 7.57
C GLN A 62 -5.59 -11.76 7.86
N LEU A 63 -6.20 -10.57 7.70
CA LEU A 63 -5.59 -9.34 8.21
C LEU A 63 -5.64 -9.26 9.74
N SER A 64 -6.73 -9.69 10.36
CA SER A 64 -6.81 -9.76 11.82
C SER A 64 -5.80 -10.76 12.40
N THR A 65 -5.51 -11.89 11.73
CA THR A 65 -4.53 -12.87 12.19
C THR A 65 -3.10 -12.44 11.93
N MET A 66 -2.83 -11.61 10.90
CA MET A 66 -1.52 -11.01 10.70
C MET A 66 -1.28 -9.82 11.65
N GLU A 67 -2.29 -9.00 11.93
CA GLU A 67 -2.24 -8.01 13.03
C GLU A 67 -2.03 -8.70 14.39
N LEU A 68 -2.71 -9.84 14.64
CA LEU A 68 -2.53 -10.65 15.84
C LEU A 68 -1.18 -11.41 15.87
N ALA A 69 -0.60 -11.76 14.71
CA ALA A 69 0.68 -12.47 14.62
C ALA A 69 1.90 -11.54 14.66
N ARG A 70 1.77 -10.28 14.21
CA ARG A 70 2.80 -9.24 14.39
C ARG A 70 2.67 -8.48 15.70
N SER A 71 1.45 -8.36 16.21
CA SER A 71 1.14 -7.62 17.41
C SER A 71 0.24 -8.48 18.29
N GLY A 72 0.87 -9.20 19.22
CA GLY A 72 0.16 -9.57 20.43
C GLY A 72 -0.33 -8.29 21.10
N ASN A 73 -1.58 -7.90 20.88
CA ASN A 73 -2.29 -6.83 21.58
C ASN A 73 -1.50 -5.52 21.79
N LYS A 74 -0.79 -5.00 20.78
CA LYS A 74 -0.29 -3.62 20.81
C LYS A 74 -0.95 -2.80 19.71
N THR A 75 -1.78 -1.85 20.11
CA THR A 75 -2.06 -0.67 19.30
C THR A 75 -0.71 -0.08 18.87
N SER A 76 -0.36 -0.16 17.58
CA SER A 76 0.89 0.42 17.09
C SER A 76 0.95 1.88 17.51
N SER A 77 2.09 2.28 18.06
CA SER A 77 2.26 3.65 18.51
C SER A 77 2.23 4.61 17.31
N PRO A 78 1.76 5.86 17.47
CA PRO A 78 1.74 6.83 16.38
C PRO A 78 3.10 7.00 15.69
N ILE A 79 4.20 6.84 16.44
CA ILE A 79 5.56 6.92 15.91
C ILE A 79 5.91 5.74 14.98
N GLU A 80 5.51 4.51 15.32
CA GLU A 80 5.72 3.33 14.46
C GLU A 80 4.95 3.45 13.14
N MET A 81 3.73 4.01 13.18
CA MET A 81 2.96 4.30 11.98
C MET A 81 3.66 5.34 11.10
N LEU A 82 4.13 6.46 11.69
CA LEU A 82 4.85 7.51 10.96
C LEU A 82 6.11 6.95 10.27
N GLN A 83 6.87 6.10 10.97
CA GLN A 83 8.03 5.41 10.42
C GLN A 83 7.66 4.47 9.28
N ALA A 84 6.52 3.77 9.35
CA ALA A 84 6.06 2.87 8.31
C ALA A 84 5.65 3.60 7.02
N ILE A 85 5.08 4.81 7.12
CA ILE A 85 4.66 5.60 5.96
C ILE A 85 5.79 6.46 5.36
N LYS A 86 6.80 6.84 6.16
CA LYS A 86 7.93 7.69 5.76
C LYS A 86 8.63 7.29 4.45
N PRO A 87 8.84 6.00 4.12
CA PRO A 87 9.46 5.60 2.85
C PRO A 87 8.65 5.98 1.61
N TYR A 88 7.33 6.11 1.74
CA TYR A 88 6.41 6.42 0.63
C TYR A 88 6.17 7.92 0.46
N ALA A 89 6.65 8.73 1.40
CA ALA A 89 6.51 10.18 1.40
C ALA A 89 7.51 10.86 0.46
N SER A 90 7.07 11.95 -0.17
CA SER A 90 7.93 12.92 -0.87
C SER A 90 8.86 13.65 0.10
N GLN A 91 9.85 14.39 -0.41
CA GLN A 91 10.81 15.12 0.43
C GLN A 91 10.12 16.06 1.44
N ARG A 92 9.14 16.84 0.98
CA ARG A 92 8.36 17.75 1.85
C ARG A 92 7.56 16.98 2.91
N GLU A 93 6.95 15.87 2.52
CA GLU A 93 6.16 15.05 3.45
C GLU A 93 7.06 14.34 4.48
N ARG A 94 8.29 13.96 4.11
CA ARG A 94 9.28 13.40 5.05
C ARG A 94 9.67 14.39 6.12
N GLU A 95 9.94 15.64 5.75
CA GLU A 95 10.24 16.73 6.69
C GLU A 95 9.06 16.98 7.64
N PHE A 96 7.83 16.94 7.12
CA PHE A 96 6.63 17.05 7.95
C PHE A 96 6.44 15.86 8.89
N ILE A 97 6.68 14.63 8.41
CA ILE A 97 6.66 13.42 9.23
C ILE A 97 7.70 13.53 10.35
N GLU A 98 8.91 13.97 10.07
CA GLU A 98 9.96 14.17 11.08
C GLU A 98 9.58 15.20 12.14
N MET A 99 8.89 16.28 11.75
CA MET A 99 8.34 17.24 12.70
C MET A 99 7.30 16.58 13.63
N LEU A 100 6.39 15.77 13.10
CA LEU A 100 5.40 15.04 13.89
C LEU A 100 6.04 13.98 14.80
N GLU A 101 7.06 13.27 14.31
CA GLU A 101 7.85 12.31 15.09
C GLU A 101 8.47 13.00 16.32
N ASN A 102 9.11 14.16 16.11
CA ASN A 102 9.72 14.95 17.18
C ASN A 102 8.70 15.50 18.19
N LEU A 103 7.53 15.96 17.73
CA LEU A 103 6.45 16.41 18.61
C LEU A 103 5.92 15.27 19.48
N GLN A 104 5.75 14.08 18.91
CA GLN A 104 5.28 12.91 19.65
C GLN A 104 6.29 12.46 20.71
N ILE A 105 7.60 12.46 20.39
CA ILE A 105 8.67 12.16 21.35
C ILE A 105 8.65 13.17 22.50
N MET A 106 8.46 14.47 22.19
CA MET A 106 8.37 15.51 23.21
C MET A 106 7.15 15.34 24.12
N MET A 107 5.99 15.03 23.56
CA MET A 107 4.76 14.73 24.33
C MET A 107 4.98 13.56 25.30
N GLN A 108 5.71 12.53 24.88
CA GLN A 108 6.03 11.38 25.73
C GLN A 108 7.09 11.69 26.80
N ALA A 109 8.01 12.64 26.54
CA ALA A 109 9.06 13.01 27.51
C ALA A 109 8.57 13.94 28.64
N ILE A 110 7.45 14.64 28.43
CA ILE A 110 6.82 15.54 29.43
C ILE A 110 5.75 14.81 30.26
N SER A 111 5.32 13.62 29.82
CA SER A 111 4.37 12.75 30.53
C SER A 111 5.07 11.85 31.54
#